data_AF-A0A2H0DNK8-F1
#
_entry.id   AF-A0A2H0DNK8-F1
#
_cell.length_a   1.000
_cell.length_b   1.000
_cell.length_c   1.000
_cell.angle_alpha   90.00
_cell.angle_beta   90.00
_cell.angle_gamma   90.00
#
_symmetry.space_group_name_H-M   'P 1'
#
loop_
_entity.id
_entity.type
_entity.pdbx_description
1 polymer ?
#
loop_
_entity_poly.entity_id
_entity_poly.type
_entity_poly.pdbx_seq_one_letter_code
_entity_poly.pdbx_strand_id
1 'polypeptide(L)'
;MKTRKVILSVGLLGFTAVFGGIWAFAAEADGCVGCHGDPGLKVKSKKLHDYFQSWKGSVHEKAKLGCADCHGGDATASEKAAAHAGILPPSDEKSRLHYRQVPETCGSCHQSVYDQFVKSKHYKKLRKEGTAPNCVTCHGSMNSRTDEKEILAASCRSCHNKETGNRPEIVTQAEKIIERLSYAEGYRKWAKFYYKSIGKSEKLDTIDPLYENILTGWHSFDFRQVDWDSRKLLFEVKTLFEALSAERSKNETEKSGE
;
A
#
# COMPACT_ATOMS: atom_id res chain seq x y z
N MET A 1 -61.91 3.81 -69.20
CA MET A 1 -61.76 2.48 -68.55
C MET A 1 -60.43 1.85 -68.96
N LYS A 2 -59.46 1.79 -68.04
CA LYS A 2 -58.36 0.81 -68.01
C LYS A 2 -57.60 1.03 -66.70
N THR A 3 -57.90 0.19 -65.72
CA THR A 3 -57.30 0.11 -64.39
C THR A 3 -55.90 -0.51 -64.49
N ARG A 4 -54.86 0.21 -64.03
CA ARG A 4 -53.53 -0.36 -63.81
C ARG A 4 -53.39 -0.74 -62.33
N LYS A 5 -53.31 -2.05 -62.07
CA LYS A 5 -52.93 -2.62 -60.77
C LYS A 5 -51.43 -2.40 -60.55
N VAL A 6 -51.05 -1.81 -59.42
CA VAL A 6 -49.67 -1.75 -58.94
C VAL A 6 -49.45 -2.95 -58.02
N ILE A 7 -48.50 -3.80 -58.39
CA ILE A 7 -48.07 -4.97 -57.59
C ILE A 7 -46.93 -4.48 -56.67
N LEU A 8 -47.16 -4.49 -55.35
CA LEU A 8 -46.10 -4.29 -54.36
C LEU A 8 -45.20 -5.53 -54.32
N SER A 9 -43.93 -5.36 -54.65
CA SER A 9 -42.88 -6.35 -54.45
C SER A 9 -42.27 -6.14 -53.06
N VAL A 10 -42.52 -7.07 -52.13
CA VAL A 10 -41.86 -7.09 -50.81
C VAL A 10 -40.44 -7.62 -50.99
N GLY A 11 -39.45 -6.72 -50.96
CA GLY A 11 -38.04 -7.06 -50.95
C GLY A 11 -37.62 -7.49 -49.54
N LEU A 12 -37.24 -8.77 -49.41
CA LEU A 12 -36.65 -9.35 -48.20
C LEU A 12 -35.21 -8.82 -48.05
N LEU A 13 -35.01 -7.79 -47.23
CA LEU A 13 -33.69 -7.30 -46.85
C LEU A 13 -33.04 -8.29 -45.88
N GLY A 14 -32.08 -9.06 -46.37
CA GLY A 14 -31.21 -9.93 -45.58
C GLY A 14 -30.31 -9.09 -44.67
N PHE A 15 -30.49 -9.22 -43.36
CA PHE A 15 -29.68 -8.59 -42.33
C PHE A 15 -28.45 -9.49 -42.08
N THR A 16 -27.33 -9.23 -42.75
CA THR A 16 -26.06 -9.90 -42.43
C THR A 16 -25.47 -9.26 -41.18
N ALA A 17 -25.66 -9.92 -40.03
CA ALA A 17 -25.05 -9.54 -38.76
C ALA A 17 -23.53 -9.72 -38.84
N VAL A 18 -22.80 -8.59 -38.88
CA VAL A 18 -21.36 -8.57 -38.65
C VAL A 18 -21.13 -8.76 -37.15
N PHE A 19 -20.87 -9.99 -36.73
CA PHE A 19 -20.38 -10.28 -35.38
C PHE A 19 -18.94 -9.76 -35.26
N GLY A 20 -18.80 -8.51 -34.82
CA GLY A 20 -17.53 -7.98 -34.33
C GLY A 20 -17.15 -8.72 -33.05
N GLY A 21 -16.30 -9.73 -33.17
CA GLY A 21 -15.72 -10.44 -32.03
C GLY A 21 -14.93 -9.45 -31.16
N ILE A 22 -15.41 -9.24 -29.94
CA ILE A 22 -14.63 -8.62 -28.88
C ILE A 22 -13.52 -9.62 -28.57
N TRP A 23 -12.31 -9.35 -29.05
CA TRP A 23 -11.12 -10.07 -28.60
C TRP A 23 -10.90 -9.69 -27.13
N ALA A 24 -11.41 -10.53 -26.22
CA ALA A 24 -11.02 -10.48 -24.84
C ALA A 24 -9.55 -10.90 -24.79
N PHE A 25 -8.65 -9.93 -24.56
CA PHE A 25 -7.29 -10.24 -24.15
C PHE A 25 -7.40 -10.96 -22.81
N ALA A 26 -7.18 -12.27 -22.80
CA ALA A 26 -7.00 -13.02 -21.57
C ALA A 26 -5.82 -12.38 -20.83
N ALA A 27 -6.04 -11.99 -19.57
CA ALA A 27 -4.94 -11.59 -18.71
C ALA A 27 -3.90 -12.72 -18.72
N GLU A 28 -2.65 -12.35 -18.98
CA GLU A 28 -1.53 -13.29 -19.02
C GLU A 28 -1.51 -14.05 -17.69
N ALA A 29 -1.65 -15.37 -17.75
CA ALA A 29 -1.80 -16.19 -16.55
C ALA A 29 -0.47 -16.19 -15.80
N ASP A 30 -0.43 -15.59 -14.61
CA ASP A 30 0.73 -15.69 -13.71
C ASP A 30 0.85 -17.16 -13.23
N GLY A 31 1.80 -17.89 -13.81
CA GLY A 31 2.09 -19.28 -13.49
C GLY A 31 2.59 -19.48 -12.06
N CYS A 32 3.18 -18.45 -11.45
CA CYS A 32 3.56 -18.48 -10.04
C CYS A 32 2.31 -18.53 -9.17
N VAL A 33 1.33 -17.64 -9.43
CA VAL A 33 0.04 -17.61 -8.71
C VAL A 33 -0.77 -18.86 -8.98
N GLY A 34 -0.84 -19.32 -10.22
CA GLY A 34 -1.59 -20.52 -10.60
C GLY A 34 -1.08 -21.79 -9.91
N CYS A 35 0.24 -22.00 -9.89
CA CYS A 35 0.83 -23.18 -9.26
C CYS A 35 0.95 -23.06 -7.73
N HIS A 36 1.40 -21.91 -7.21
CA HIS A 36 1.58 -21.73 -5.76
C HIS A 36 0.28 -21.48 -5.00
N GLY A 37 -0.79 -21.11 -5.71
CA GLY A 37 -2.13 -20.99 -5.17
C GLY A 37 -2.88 -22.31 -5.01
N ASP A 38 -2.34 -23.41 -5.54
CA ASP A 38 -2.95 -24.74 -5.44
C ASP A 38 -3.08 -25.18 -3.96
N PRO A 39 -4.30 -25.50 -3.47
CA PRO A 39 -4.50 -26.06 -2.14
C PRO A 39 -3.66 -27.32 -1.87
N GLY A 40 -3.35 -28.12 -2.89
CA GLY A 40 -2.47 -29.27 -2.82
C GLY A 40 -1.03 -28.92 -2.41
N LEU A 41 -0.59 -27.67 -2.61
CA LEU A 41 0.70 -27.21 -2.13
C LEU A 41 0.79 -27.20 -0.61
N LYS A 42 -0.33 -27.03 0.11
CA LYS A 42 -0.35 -27.07 1.59
C LYS A 42 0.24 -28.37 2.14
N VAL A 43 0.01 -29.49 1.44
CA VAL A 43 0.52 -30.81 1.82
C VAL A 43 2.02 -30.94 1.52
N LYS A 44 2.48 -30.35 0.41
CA LYS A 44 3.89 -30.41 -0.03
C LYS A 44 4.79 -29.40 0.69
N SER A 45 4.27 -28.22 1.00
CA SER A 45 4.95 -27.14 1.70
C SER A 45 3.93 -26.17 2.31
N LYS A 46 3.61 -26.39 3.59
CA LYS A 46 2.74 -25.49 4.35
C LYS A 46 3.25 -24.04 4.30
N LYS A 47 4.57 -23.84 4.45
CA LYS A 47 5.19 -22.51 4.48
C LYS A 47 4.94 -21.72 3.20
N LEU A 48 5.13 -22.34 2.02
CA LEU A 48 4.88 -21.67 0.74
C LEU A 48 3.40 -21.38 0.54
N HIS A 49 2.53 -22.32 0.91
CA HIS A 49 1.08 -22.10 0.87
C HIS A 49 0.65 -20.93 1.78
N ASP A 50 1.17 -20.86 3.02
CA ASP A 50 0.87 -19.76 3.94
C ASP A 50 1.34 -18.40 3.39
N TYR A 51 2.48 -18.35 2.72
CA TYR A 51 2.95 -17.12 2.06
C TYR A 51 2.04 -16.72 0.90
N PHE A 52 1.61 -17.66 0.07
CA PHE A 52 0.62 -17.38 -0.97
C PHE A 52 -0.67 -16.82 -0.36
N GLN A 53 -1.19 -17.42 0.72
CA GLN A 53 -2.38 -16.91 1.40
C GLN A 53 -2.16 -15.52 1.99
N SER A 54 -0.96 -15.21 2.48
CA SER A 54 -0.62 -13.88 3.01
C SER A 54 -0.49 -12.83 1.90
N TRP A 55 -0.07 -13.22 0.69
CA TRP A 55 -0.02 -12.35 -0.47
C TRP A 55 -1.42 -12.11 -1.06
N LYS A 56 -2.26 -13.14 -1.12
CA LYS A 56 -3.62 -13.05 -1.65
C LYS A 56 -4.46 -12.07 -0.81
N GLY A 57 -4.99 -11.02 -1.44
CA GLY A 57 -5.73 -9.95 -0.76
C GLY A 57 -4.87 -8.88 -0.09
N SER A 58 -3.55 -9.01 -0.15
CA SER A 58 -2.61 -7.98 0.32
C SER A 58 -2.68 -6.72 -0.55
N VAL A 59 -2.07 -5.64 -0.07
CA VAL A 59 -1.94 -4.40 -0.85
C VAL A 59 -1.13 -4.60 -2.13
N HIS A 60 -0.17 -5.54 -2.15
CA HIS A 60 0.63 -5.84 -3.34
C HIS A 60 -0.19 -6.58 -4.40
N GLU A 61 -1.03 -7.55 -4.01
CA GLU A 61 -1.94 -8.21 -4.95
C GLU A 61 -2.98 -7.23 -5.52
N LYS A 62 -3.55 -6.36 -4.68
CA LYS A 62 -4.43 -5.27 -5.13
C LYS A 62 -3.75 -4.29 -6.07
N ALA A 63 -2.45 -4.06 -5.89
CA ALA A 63 -1.61 -3.27 -6.78
C ALA A 63 -1.13 -4.03 -8.03
N LYS A 64 -1.60 -5.27 -8.23
CA LYS A 64 -1.24 -6.16 -9.34
C LYS A 64 0.25 -6.56 -9.38
N LEU A 65 0.91 -6.57 -8.23
CA LEU A 65 2.27 -7.09 -8.09
C LEU A 65 2.23 -8.60 -7.82
N GLY A 66 2.87 -9.36 -8.69
CA GLY A 66 3.01 -10.80 -8.63
C GLY A 66 4.23 -11.26 -7.84
N CYS A 67 4.46 -12.57 -7.79
CA CYS A 67 5.57 -13.14 -7.04
C CYS A 67 6.93 -12.74 -7.64
N ALA A 68 7.01 -12.71 -8.97
CA ALA A 68 8.25 -12.46 -9.70
C ALA A 68 8.79 -11.03 -9.53
N ASP A 69 7.94 -10.05 -9.20
CA ASP A 69 8.36 -8.66 -8.99
C ASP A 69 9.37 -8.52 -7.85
N CYS A 70 9.23 -9.37 -6.81
CA CYS A 70 10.13 -9.41 -5.66
C CYS A 70 11.14 -10.56 -5.74
N HIS A 71 10.67 -11.75 -6.13
CA HIS A 71 11.47 -12.98 -6.11
C HIS A 71 12.34 -13.18 -7.37
N GLY A 72 12.00 -12.52 -8.48
CA GLY A 72 12.53 -12.83 -9.81
C GLY A 72 11.87 -14.07 -10.43
N GLY A 73 12.55 -14.67 -11.40
CA GLY A 73 12.02 -15.79 -12.19
C GLY A 73 11.14 -15.33 -13.35
N ASP A 74 10.42 -16.28 -13.93
CA ASP A 74 9.55 -16.05 -15.09
C ASP A 74 8.13 -16.54 -14.78
N ALA A 75 7.22 -15.58 -14.57
CA ALA A 75 5.82 -15.87 -14.29
C ALA A 75 5.04 -16.41 -15.50
N THR A 76 5.59 -16.29 -16.72
CA THR A 76 4.95 -16.75 -17.95
C THR A 76 5.32 -18.18 -18.32
N ALA A 77 6.39 -18.71 -17.72
CA ALA A 77 6.87 -20.06 -17.99
C ALA A 77 5.94 -21.13 -17.40
N SER A 78 5.58 -22.12 -18.22
CA SER A 78 4.78 -23.28 -17.80
C SER A 78 5.60 -24.33 -17.06
N GLU A 79 6.90 -24.43 -17.37
CA GLU A 79 7.81 -25.39 -16.77
C GLU A 79 8.41 -24.87 -15.47
N LYS A 80 8.32 -25.68 -14.40
CA LYS A 80 8.80 -25.31 -13.06
C LYS A 80 10.26 -24.82 -13.07
N ALA A 81 11.13 -25.54 -13.77
CA ALA A 81 12.55 -25.20 -13.80
C ALA A 81 12.82 -23.85 -14.50
N ALA A 82 12.06 -23.55 -15.56
CA ALA A 82 12.16 -22.26 -16.25
C ALA A 82 11.57 -21.13 -15.40
N ALA A 83 10.40 -21.34 -14.79
CA ALA A 83 9.76 -20.36 -13.92
C ALA A 83 10.62 -19.98 -12.70
N HIS A 84 11.36 -20.95 -12.13
CA HIS A 84 12.26 -20.74 -10.99
C HIS A 84 13.70 -20.37 -11.38
N ALA A 85 14.02 -20.26 -12.66
CA ALA A 85 15.37 -19.92 -13.10
C ALA A 85 15.78 -18.54 -12.55
N GLY A 86 16.97 -18.49 -11.92
CA GLY A 86 17.50 -17.26 -11.33
C GLY A 86 16.90 -16.85 -9.98
N ILE A 87 15.91 -17.56 -9.45
CA ILE A 87 15.42 -17.34 -8.09
C ILE A 87 16.41 -17.95 -7.09
N LEU A 88 16.96 -17.10 -6.21
CA LEU A 88 17.91 -17.51 -5.18
C LEU A 88 17.23 -17.61 -3.80
N PRO A 89 17.58 -18.61 -2.97
CA PRO A 89 17.02 -18.73 -1.63
C PRO A 89 17.44 -17.52 -0.76
N PRO A 90 16.61 -17.09 0.22
CA PRO A 90 16.94 -15.96 1.11
C PRO A 90 18.23 -16.13 1.95
N SER A 91 18.78 -17.34 2.01
CA SER A 91 20.08 -17.61 2.66
C SER A 91 21.28 -17.26 1.78
N ASP A 92 21.07 -17.07 0.48
CA ASP A 92 22.11 -16.65 -0.46
C ASP A 92 22.28 -15.13 -0.40
N GLU A 93 23.50 -14.65 -0.20
CA GLU A 93 23.82 -13.22 -0.10
C GLU A 93 23.59 -12.42 -1.40
N LYS A 94 23.31 -13.08 -2.52
CA LYS A 94 22.93 -12.44 -3.79
C LYS A 94 21.42 -12.44 -4.01
N SER A 95 20.65 -13.10 -3.13
CA SER A 95 19.20 -13.14 -3.25
C SER A 95 18.60 -11.76 -3.01
N ARG A 96 17.67 -11.35 -3.88
CA ARG A 96 16.86 -10.14 -3.67
C ARG A 96 16.16 -10.13 -2.31
N LEU A 97 15.91 -11.31 -1.73
CA LEU A 97 15.24 -11.47 -0.45
C LEU A 97 16.16 -11.90 0.69
N HIS A 98 17.47 -11.85 0.47
CA HIS A 98 18.41 -11.98 1.57
C HIS A 98 18.16 -10.88 2.61
N TYR A 99 18.32 -11.20 3.89
CA TYR A 99 17.94 -10.32 4.99
C TYR A 99 18.53 -8.90 4.88
N ARG A 100 19.75 -8.78 4.37
CA ARG A 100 20.44 -7.49 4.15
C ARG A 100 20.03 -6.75 2.87
N GLN A 101 19.44 -7.44 1.88
CA GLN A 101 19.03 -6.86 0.58
C GLN A 101 17.53 -6.54 0.52
N VAL A 102 16.75 -6.94 1.51
CA VAL A 102 15.32 -6.60 1.60
C VAL A 102 15.07 -5.10 1.41
N PRO A 103 15.80 -4.17 2.07
CA PRO A 103 15.57 -2.74 1.87
C PRO A 103 15.72 -2.30 0.42
N GLU A 104 16.75 -2.77 -0.28
CA GLU A 104 17.01 -2.45 -1.68
C GLU A 104 15.93 -3.02 -2.60
N THR A 105 15.48 -4.24 -2.35
CA THR A 105 14.38 -4.85 -3.12
C THR A 105 13.08 -4.07 -2.95
N CYS A 106 12.72 -3.70 -1.72
CA CYS A 106 11.55 -2.86 -1.46
C CYS A 106 11.72 -1.45 -2.06
N GLY A 107 12.94 -0.90 -2.01
CA GLY A 107 13.29 0.42 -2.52
C GLY A 107 13.16 0.58 -4.02
N SER A 108 13.19 -0.52 -4.80
CA SER A 108 12.96 -0.48 -6.24
C SER A 108 11.62 0.15 -6.66
N CYS A 109 10.61 0.06 -5.78
CA CYS A 109 9.32 0.75 -5.94
C CYS A 109 9.08 1.79 -4.84
N HIS A 110 9.47 1.51 -3.59
CA HIS A 110 9.30 2.40 -2.44
C HIS A 110 10.52 3.30 -2.19
N GLN A 111 10.96 3.99 -3.24
CA GLN A 111 12.21 4.75 -3.22
C GLN A 111 12.24 5.82 -2.13
N SER A 112 11.15 6.58 -1.96
CA SER A 112 11.08 7.64 -0.94
C SER A 112 11.22 7.11 0.49
N VAL A 113 10.65 5.95 0.77
CA VAL A 113 10.77 5.26 2.07
C VAL A 113 12.20 4.73 2.24
N TYR A 114 12.75 4.11 1.20
CA TYR A 114 14.14 3.63 1.21
C TYR A 114 15.13 4.77 1.48
N ASP A 115 14.97 5.92 0.81
CA ASP A 115 15.83 7.10 0.99
C ASP A 115 15.82 7.63 2.42
N GLN A 116 14.70 7.49 3.14
CA GLN A 116 14.63 7.80 4.56
C GLN A 116 15.25 6.68 5.41
N PHE A 117 14.94 5.42 5.11
CA PHE A 117 15.44 4.28 5.87
C PHE A 117 16.95 4.16 5.87
N VAL A 118 17.63 4.43 4.74
CA VAL A 118 19.10 4.37 4.65
C VAL A 118 19.82 5.35 5.59
N LYS A 119 19.13 6.43 6.00
CA LYS A 119 19.67 7.42 6.95
C LYS A 119 19.67 6.88 8.39
N SER A 120 18.82 5.89 8.68
CA SER A 120 18.57 5.37 10.03
C SER A 120 19.74 4.60 10.62
N LYS A 121 19.75 4.50 11.96
CA LYS A 121 20.69 3.61 12.68
C LYS A 121 20.41 2.13 12.41
N HIS A 122 19.16 1.77 12.16
CA HIS A 122 18.77 0.39 11.81
C HIS A 122 19.43 -0.04 10.51
N TYR A 123 19.28 0.73 9.42
CA TYR A 123 19.90 0.37 8.14
C TYR A 123 21.43 0.28 8.25
N LYS A 124 22.08 1.27 8.89
CA LYS A 124 23.54 1.26 9.08
C LYS A 124 24.02 0.00 9.80
N LYS A 125 23.33 -0.41 10.87
CA LYS A 125 23.65 -1.64 11.61
C LYS A 125 23.30 -2.90 10.81
N LEU A 126 22.18 -2.92 10.08
CA LEU A 126 21.81 -4.03 9.18
C LEU A 126 22.90 -4.27 8.13
N ARG A 127 23.38 -3.20 7.48
CA ARG A 127 24.42 -3.30 6.45
C ARG A 127 25.77 -3.74 7.01
N LYS A 128 26.13 -3.26 8.21
CA LYS A 128 27.43 -3.58 8.84
C LYS A 128 27.43 -4.98 9.48
N GLU A 129 26.37 -5.34 10.20
CA GLU A 129 26.35 -6.49 11.10
C GLU A 129 25.32 -7.55 10.65
N GLY A 130 24.26 -7.17 9.93
CA GLY A 130 23.18 -8.10 9.54
C GLY A 130 22.17 -8.41 10.64
N THR A 131 22.21 -7.67 11.76
CA THR A 131 21.46 -7.98 12.99
C THR A 131 20.36 -6.97 13.33
N ALA A 132 20.19 -5.91 12.53
CA ALA A 132 19.18 -4.88 12.76
C ALA A 132 17.93 -5.15 11.92
N PRO A 133 16.75 -4.60 12.29
CA PRO A 133 15.51 -4.83 11.56
C PRO A 133 15.57 -4.29 10.13
N ASN A 134 14.78 -4.91 9.25
CA ASN A 134 14.50 -4.48 7.89
C ASN A 134 12.99 -4.27 7.67
N CYS A 135 12.56 -3.98 6.44
CA CYS A 135 11.17 -3.66 6.09
C CYS A 135 10.17 -4.72 6.60
N VAL A 136 10.45 -6.00 6.38
CA VAL A 136 9.54 -7.09 6.77
C VAL A 136 9.59 -7.42 8.26
N THR A 137 10.56 -6.86 9.02
CA THR A 137 10.64 -7.06 10.46
C THR A 137 9.50 -6.33 11.18
N CYS A 138 9.17 -5.12 10.75
CA CYS A 138 8.08 -4.33 11.34
C CYS A 138 6.75 -4.55 10.60
N HIS A 139 6.77 -4.61 9.26
CA HIS A 139 5.55 -4.65 8.45
C HIS A 139 5.08 -6.05 8.09
N GLY A 140 5.84 -7.08 8.48
CA GLY A 140 5.63 -8.46 8.03
C GLY A 140 5.96 -8.65 6.55
N SER A 141 5.95 -9.90 6.10
CA SER A 141 6.09 -10.20 4.67
C SER A 141 4.89 -9.62 3.89
N MET A 142 5.15 -9.10 2.69
CA MET A 142 4.15 -8.46 1.81
C MET A 142 3.42 -7.26 2.44
N ASN A 143 4.05 -6.59 3.43
CA ASN A 143 3.48 -5.43 4.11
C ASN A 143 2.10 -5.73 4.74
N SER A 144 1.93 -6.95 5.25
CA SER A 144 0.64 -7.49 5.74
C SER A 144 0.25 -7.02 7.15
N ARG A 145 1.09 -6.23 7.83
CA ARG A 145 0.92 -5.85 9.24
C ARG A 145 1.03 -4.34 9.50
N THR A 146 0.45 -3.51 8.63
CA THR A 146 0.66 -2.05 8.68
C THR A 146 -0.36 -1.26 9.48
N ASP A 147 -1.53 -1.83 9.76
CA ASP A 147 -2.69 -1.01 10.11
C ASP A 147 -2.96 -0.94 11.63
N GLU A 148 -2.21 -1.71 12.42
CA GLU A 148 -2.42 -1.81 13.86
C GLU A 148 -1.24 -1.22 14.63
N LYS A 149 -1.50 -0.13 15.36
CA LYS A 149 -0.50 0.58 16.17
C LYS A 149 0.16 -0.35 17.16
N GLU A 150 -0.63 -1.27 17.72
CA GLU A 150 -0.24 -2.26 18.71
C GLU A 150 0.76 -3.26 18.12
N ILE A 151 0.56 -3.68 16.87
CA ILE A 151 1.49 -4.56 16.15
C ILE A 151 2.81 -3.84 15.87
N LEU A 152 2.75 -2.58 15.44
CA LEU A 152 3.95 -1.80 15.17
C LEU A 152 4.75 -1.54 16.47
N ALA A 153 4.06 -1.16 17.55
CA ALA A 153 4.68 -0.97 18.87
C ALA A 153 5.27 -2.27 19.44
N ALA A 154 4.58 -3.40 19.27
CA ALA A 154 5.09 -4.71 19.66
C ALA A 154 6.38 -5.07 18.90
N SER A 155 6.46 -4.73 17.61
CA SER A 155 7.66 -4.93 16.80
C SER A 155 8.84 -4.12 17.36
N CYS A 156 8.63 -2.88 17.78
CA CYS A 156 9.65 -2.07 18.44
C CYS A 156 10.09 -2.71 19.77
N ARG A 157 9.14 -3.14 20.62
CA ARG A 157 9.41 -3.76 21.92
C ARG A 157 10.25 -5.02 21.85
N SER A 158 10.22 -5.76 20.73
CA SER A 158 11.05 -6.96 20.54
C SER A 158 12.55 -6.69 20.65
N CYS A 159 12.98 -5.47 20.29
CA CYS A 159 14.38 -5.05 20.37
C CYS A 159 14.62 -3.86 21.28
N HIS A 160 13.61 -3.03 21.57
CA HIS A 160 13.72 -1.84 22.42
C HIS A 160 13.03 -2.10 23.76
N ASN A 161 13.75 -2.71 24.68
CA ASN A 161 13.22 -3.10 25.99
C ASN A 161 14.33 -3.11 27.05
N LYS A 162 13.94 -3.28 28.31
CA LYS A 162 14.88 -3.29 29.44
C LYS A 162 15.87 -4.46 29.38
N GLU A 163 15.44 -5.61 28.90
CA GLU A 163 16.24 -6.85 28.85
C GLU A 163 17.43 -6.72 27.88
N THR A 164 17.20 -6.11 26.72
CA THR A 164 18.23 -5.83 25.71
C THR A 164 19.05 -4.59 26.04
N GLY A 165 18.60 -3.73 26.95
CA GLY A 165 19.19 -2.42 27.24
C GLY A 165 19.17 -1.44 26.06
N ASN A 166 18.54 -1.80 24.95
CA ASN A 166 18.57 -1.03 23.72
C ASN A 166 17.48 0.04 23.75
N ARG A 167 17.76 1.15 24.42
CA ARG A 167 16.93 2.37 24.45
C ARG A 167 15.42 2.09 24.61
N PRO A 168 14.97 1.54 25.75
CA PRO A 168 13.56 1.21 25.99
C PRO A 168 12.61 2.40 25.80
N GLU A 169 13.10 3.62 26.00
CA GLU A 169 12.32 4.87 25.88
C GLU A 169 11.82 5.14 24.46
N ILE A 170 12.41 4.51 23.44
CA ILE A 170 12.03 4.66 22.03
C ILE A 170 10.62 4.16 21.78
N VAL A 171 10.18 3.09 22.46
CA VAL A 171 8.83 2.54 22.27
C VAL A 171 7.77 3.58 22.63
N THR A 172 7.88 4.18 23.81
CA THR A 172 6.91 5.19 24.27
C THR A 172 6.96 6.46 23.41
N GLN A 173 8.14 6.87 22.92
CA GLN A 173 8.24 7.99 21.98
C GLN A 173 7.51 7.66 20.67
N ALA A 174 7.72 6.45 20.14
CA ALA A 174 7.09 6.03 18.91
C ALA A 174 5.56 5.97 19.04
N GLU A 175 5.06 5.32 20.10
CA GLU A 175 3.62 5.20 20.39
C GLU A 175 2.95 6.58 20.42
N LYS A 176 3.53 7.55 21.14
CA LYS A 176 2.99 8.92 21.20
C LYS A 176 2.89 9.57 19.82
N ILE A 177 3.89 9.37 18.96
CA ILE A 177 3.89 9.97 17.62
C ILE A 177 2.84 9.29 16.73
N ILE A 178 2.81 7.96 16.71
CA ILE A 178 1.82 7.18 15.96
C ILE A 178 0.40 7.57 16.38
N GLU A 179 0.17 7.70 17.70
CA GLU A 179 -1.11 8.13 18.25
C GLU A 179 -1.53 9.50 17.70
N ARG A 180 -0.63 10.50 17.74
CA ARG A 180 -0.89 11.83 17.16
C ARG A 180 -1.17 11.77 15.66
N LEU A 181 -0.42 10.99 14.91
CA LEU A 181 -0.64 10.83 13.47
C LEU A 181 -2.00 10.22 13.16
N SER A 182 -2.44 9.24 13.95
CA SER A 182 -3.77 8.66 13.77
C SER A 182 -4.89 9.66 14.08
N TYR A 183 -4.74 10.47 15.13
CA TYR A 183 -5.69 11.55 15.41
C TYR A 183 -5.71 12.56 14.26
N ALA A 184 -4.54 12.99 13.81
CA ALA A 184 -4.43 13.94 12.71
C ALA A 184 -5.04 13.39 11.41
N GLU A 185 -4.83 12.12 11.09
CA GLU A 185 -5.46 11.48 9.93
C GLU A 185 -6.98 11.42 10.05
N GLY A 186 -7.52 11.15 11.25
CA GLY A 186 -8.97 11.20 11.48
C GLY A 186 -9.56 12.56 11.11
N TYR A 187 -8.99 13.65 11.64
CA TYR A 187 -9.41 15.02 11.30
C TYR A 187 -9.19 15.34 9.82
N ARG A 188 -8.04 14.94 9.24
CA ARG A 188 -7.71 15.16 7.83
C ARG A 188 -8.71 14.50 6.90
N LYS A 189 -9.02 13.22 7.11
CA LYS A 189 -9.98 12.46 6.29
C LYS A 189 -11.36 13.11 6.30
N TRP A 190 -11.80 13.54 7.49
CA TRP A 190 -13.07 14.23 7.62
C TRP A 190 -13.06 15.60 6.93
N ALA A 191 -12.04 16.42 7.17
CA ALA A 191 -11.88 17.73 6.53
C ALA A 191 -11.82 17.60 5.01
N LYS A 192 -11.08 16.61 4.50
CA LYS A 192 -10.99 16.30 3.07
C LYS A 192 -12.35 15.93 2.48
N PHE A 193 -13.14 15.11 3.16
CA PHE A 193 -14.49 14.77 2.72
C PHE A 193 -15.39 16.01 2.64
N TYR A 194 -15.39 16.84 3.69
CA TYR A 194 -16.20 18.06 3.74
C TYR A 194 -15.78 19.09 2.68
N TYR A 195 -14.50 19.47 2.63
CA TYR A 195 -14.03 20.49 1.71
C TYR A 195 -14.17 20.07 0.25
N LYS A 196 -14.09 18.76 -0.03
CA LYS A 196 -14.46 18.21 -1.34
C LYS A 196 -15.94 18.41 -1.67
N SER A 197 -16.86 18.24 -0.70
CA SER A 197 -18.30 18.38 -0.96
C SER A 197 -18.74 19.81 -1.25
N ILE A 198 -18.00 20.80 -0.76
CA ILE A 198 -18.26 22.24 -1.01
C ILE A 198 -17.33 22.87 -2.04
N GLY A 199 -16.54 22.07 -2.77
CA GLY A 199 -15.66 22.55 -3.84
C GLY A 199 -14.46 23.40 -3.38
N LYS A 200 -14.04 23.27 -2.12
CA LYS A 200 -12.92 24.02 -1.51
C LYS A 200 -11.73 23.12 -1.13
N SER A 201 -11.37 22.19 -2.02
CA SER A 201 -10.34 21.17 -1.71
C SER A 201 -8.95 21.75 -1.45
N GLU A 202 -8.68 22.96 -1.94
CA GLU A 202 -7.43 23.70 -1.76
C GLU A 202 -7.07 23.94 -0.29
N LYS A 203 -8.05 23.86 0.61
CA LYS A 203 -7.85 23.95 2.07
C LYS A 203 -6.94 22.84 2.63
N LEU A 204 -6.74 21.76 1.89
CA LEU A 204 -5.88 20.63 2.28
C LEU A 204 -4.49 20.69 1.62
N ASP A 205 -4.21 21.67 0.75
CA ASP A 205 -2.98 21.70 -0.06
C ASP A 205 -1.69 21.79 0.78
N THR A 206 -1.77 22.35 1.99
CA THR A 206 -0.63 22.37 2.93
C THR A 206 -0.62 21.15 3.85
N ILE A 207 -1.78 20.59 4.16
CA ILE A 207 -1.96 19.50 5.14
C ILE A 207 -1.62 18.15 4.53
N ASP A 208 -2.11 17.86 3.33
CA ASP A 208 -1.90 16.57 2.67
C ASP A 208 -0.39 16.32 2.43
N PRO A 209 0.39 17.25 1.84
CA PRO A 209 1.83 17.07 1.71
C PRO A 209 2.56 16.97 3.04
N LEU A 210 2.16 17.75 4.05
CA LEU A 210 2.75 17.64 5.39
C LEU A 210 2.53 16.23 5.98
N TYR A 211 1.31 15.69 5.85
CA TYR A 211 0.98 14.34 6.29
C TYR A 211 1.87 13.29 5.60
N GLU A 212 1.92 13.30 4.27
CA GLU A 212 2.70 12.33 3.49
C GLU A 212 4.20 12.44 3.77
N ASN A 213 4.71 13.66 3.95
CA ASN A 213 6.10 13.90 4.31
C ASN A 213 6.44 13.35 5.70
N ILE A 214 5.52 13.43 6.66
CA ILE A 214 5.72 12.85 7.99
C ILE A 214 5.72 11.33 7.93
N LEU A 215 4.79 10.72 7.19
CA LEU A 215 4.73 9.26 7.01
C LEU A 215 6.00 8.72 6.36
N THR A 216 6.50 9.40 5.32
CA THR A 216 7.77 9.04 4.68
C THR A 216 8.93 9.29 5.64
N GLY A 217 8.95 10.47 6.28
CA GLY A 217 9.96 10.93 7.22
C GLY A 217 10.17 9.99 8.42
N TRP A 218 9.09 9.39 8.92
CA TRP A 218 9.07 8.40 9.99
C TRP A 218 10.12 7.29 9.82
N HIS A 219 10.33 6.84 8.57
CA HIS A 219 11.24 5.74 8.26
C HIS A 219 12.72 6.09 8.43
N SER A 220 13.05 7.37 8.64
CA SER A 220 14.40 7.79 9.06
C SER A 220 14.69 7.49 10.54
N PHE A 221 13.64 7.29 11.35
CA PHE A 221 13.68 7.18 12.81
C PHE A 221 14.34 8.39 13.50
N ASP A 222 14.30 9.57 12.87
CA ASP A 222 14.60 10.83 13.57
C ASP A 222 13.38 11.30 14.36
N PHE A 223 13.24 10.76 15.56
CA PHE A 223 12.08 11.06 16.41
C PHE A 223 12.04 12.51 16.88
N ARG A 224 13.14 13.29 16.83
CA ARG A 224 13.06 14.71 17.17
C ARG A 224 12.31 15.48 16.09
N GLN A 225 12.69 15.26 14.84
CA GLN A 225 12.05 15.90 13.70
C GLN A 225 10.58 15.46 13.58
N VAL A 226 10.34 14.14 13.61
CA VAL A 226 8.99 13.61 13.40
C VAL A 226 8.06 13.89 14.59
N ASP A 227 8.58 14.01 15.82
CA ASP A 227 7.79 14.49 16.96
C ASP A 227 7.33 15.94 16.75
N TRP A 228 8.22 16.81 16.27
CA TRP A 228 7.88 18.20 15.98
C TRP A 228 6.86 18.32 14.84
N ASP A 229 7.12 17.65 13.72
CA ASP A 229 6.24 17.71 12.54
C ASP A 229 4.84 17.16 12.85
N SER A 230 4.74 16.07 13.60
CA SER A 230 3.42 15.50 13.98
C SER A 230 2.63 16.41 14.93
N ARG A 231 3.28 17.20 15.80
CA ARG A 231 2.61 18.23 16.60
C ARG A 231 2.10 19.37 15.74
N LYS A 232 2.94 19.84 14.81
CA LYS A 232 2.58 20.89 13.85
C LYS A 232 1.37 20.46 13.01
N LEU A 233 1.42 19.26 12.43
CA LEU A 233 0.31 18.69 11.69
C LEU A 233 -0.97 18.67 12.52
N LEU A 234 -0.91 18.09 13.73
CA LEU A 234 -2.10 17.99 14.59
C LEU A 234 -2.68 19.37 14.92
N PHE A 235 -1.83 20.38 15.10
CA PHE A 235 -2.28 21.76 15.28
C PHE A 235 -3.00 22.26 14.02
N GLU A 236 -2.39 22.14 12.83
CA GLU A 236 -2.98 22.60 11.57
C GLU A 236 -4.33 21.95 11.24
N VAL A 237 -4.47 20.63 11.39
CA VAL A 237 -5.77 19.96 11.15
C VAL A 237 -6.83 20.34 12.19
N LYS A 238 -6.45 20.57 13.45
CA LYS A 238 -7.40 21.05 14.47
C LYS A 238 -7.91 22.45 14.16
N THR A 239 -7.00 23.37 13.83
CA THR A 239 -7.37 24.74 13.43
C THR A 239 -8.29 24.72 12.21
N LEU A 240 -8.01 23.86 11.23
CA LEU A 240 -8.87 23.69 10.07
C LEU A 240 -10.27 23.18 10.47
N PHE A 241 -10.34 22.21 11.37
CA PHE A 241 -11.61 21.65 11.86
C PHE A 241 -12.44 22.66 12.66
N GLU A 242 -11.79 23.49 13.49
CA GLU A 242 -12.45 24.56 14.26
C GLU A 242 -13.03 25.63 13.33
N ALA A 243 -12.27 26.07 12.33
CA ALA A 243 -12.75 27.01 11.31
C ALA A 243 -13.98 26.47 10.58
N LEU A 244 -13.95 25.19 10.21
CA LEU A 244 -15.05 24.50 9.55
C LEU A 244 -16.31 24.43 10.44
N SER A 245 -16.12 24.12 11.73
CA SER A 245 -17.23 24.08 12.71
C SER A 245 -17.90 25.45 12.83
N ALA A 246 -17.12 26.53 12.85
CA ALA A 246 -17.64 27.90 12.88
C ALA A 246 -18.37 28.29 11.59
N GLU A 247 -17.85 27.91 10.41
CA GLU A 247 -18.54 28.13 9.12
C GLU A 247 -19.88 27.39 9.06
N ARG A 248 -19.95 26.15 9.55
CA ARG A 248 -21.20 25.37 9.54
C ARG A 248 -22.27 25.99 10.43
N SER A 249 -21.91 26.43 11.64
CA SER A 249 -22.84 27.09 12.55
C SER A 249 -23.41 28.39 11.97
N LYS A 250 -22.61 29.16 11.22
CA LYS A 250 -23.09 30.38 10.53
C LYS A 250 -24.12 30.04 9.45
N ASN A 251 -23.81 29.07 8.59
CA ASN A 251 -24.71 28.66 7.50
C ASN A 251 -26.03 28.04 7.99
N GLU A 252 -26.01 27.35 9.14
CA GLU A 252 -27.22 26.82 9.80
C GLU A 252 -28.09 27.94 10.36
N THR A 253 -27.48 28.99 10.93
CA THR A 253 -28.20 30.15 11.48
C THR A 253 -28.87 30.95 10.37
N GLU A 254 -28.17 31.21 9.25
CA GLU A 254 -28.71 31.93 8.09
C GLU A 254 -29.88 31.21 7.44
N LYS A 255 -29.86 29.87 7.35
CA LYS A 255 -30.97 29.07 6.81
C LYS A 255 -32.20 28.97 7.73
N SER A 256 -32.06 29.28 9.02
CA SER A 256 -33.15 29.24 10.00
C SER A 256 -33.85 30.60 10.22
N GLY A 257 -33.31 31.66 9.61
CA GLY A 257 -33.83 33.03 9.67
C GLY A 257 -34.66 33.46 8.45
N GLU A 258 -34.85 32.57 7.47
CA GLU A 258 -35.83 32.68 6.37
C GLU A 258 -37.07 31.83 6.67
#